data_AF-A0A924T1L4-F1
#
_entry.id   AF-A0A924T1L4-F1
#
_cell.length_a   1.000
_cell.length_b   1.000
_cell.length_c   1.000
_cell.angle_alpha   90.00
_cell.angle_beta   90.00
_cell.angle_gamma   90.00
#
_symmetry.space_group_name_H-M   'P 1'
#
loop_
_entity.id
_entity.type
_entity.pdbx_description
1 polymer ?
#
loop_
_entity_poly.entity_id
_entity_poly.type
_entity_poly.pdbx_seq_one_letter_code
_entity_poly.pdbx_strand_id
1 'polypeptide(L)'
;MQLKIKLSVLLAAAMVAQSATSTTTTSTFTVTAAVASTCTAATSNVGFGAYNPASGTANDATGAALVTCTNGSTYTVSLDAEVNAGGASV
;
A
#
# COMPACT_ATOMS: atom_id res chain seq x y z
N MET A 1 -74.22 3.86 33.96
CA MET A 1 -73.21 4.95 33.99
C MET A 1 -71.76 4.44 33.90
N GLN A 2 -71.49 3.16 33.61
CA GLN A 2 -70.13 2.59 33.58
C GLN A 2 -69.46 2.63 32.18
N LEU A 3 -70.25 2.74 31.11
CA LEU A 3 -69.76 2.72 29.72
C LEU A 3 -69.06 4.02 29.32
N LYS A 4 -69.54 5.17 29.84
CA LYS A 4 -68.99 6.51 29.61
C LYS A 4 -67.60 6.68 30.26
N ILE A 5 -67.39 6.06 31.42
CA ILE A 5 -66.10 6.07 32.14
C ILE A 5 -65.05 5.24 31.39
N LYS A 6 -65.42 4.06 30.87
CA LYS A 6 -64.51 3.23 30.06
C LYS A 6 -64.13 3.91 28.73
N LEU A 7 -65.04 4.67 28.12
CA LEU A 7 -64.79 5.42 26.89
C LEU A 7 -63.86 6.62 27.13
N SER A 8 -63.99 7.32 28.26
CA SER A 8 -63.07 8.40 28.65
C SER A 8 -61.65 7.90 28.95
N VAL A 9 -61.50 6.69 29.51
CA VAL A 9 -60.16 6.11 29.78
C VAL A 9 -59.46 5.69 28.48
N LEU A 10 -60.18 5.14 27.50
CA LEU A 10 -59.59 4.80 26.19
C LEU A 10 -59.13 6.06 25.42
N LEU A 11 -59.86 7.18 25.54
CA LEU A 11 -59.50 8.41 24.84
C LEU A 11 -58.28 9.11 25.46
N ALA A 12 -58.08 8.98 26.78
CA ALA A 12 -56.90 9.49 27.46
C ALA A 12 -55.63 8.68 27.13
N ALA A 13 -55.74 7.37 26.90
CA ALA A 13 -54.61 6.51 26.53
C ALA A 13 -54.08 6.77 25.12
N ALA A 14 -54.91 7.26 24.19
CA ALA A 14 -54.50 7.60 22.83
C ALA A 14 -53.60 8.85 22.73
N MET A 15 -53.60 9.71 23.75
CA MET A 15 -52.80 10.95 23.76
C MET A 15 -51.35 10.77 24.26
N VAL A 16 -50.99 9.56 24.70
CA VAL A 16 -49.62 9.21 25.14
C VAL A 16 -48.87 8.45 24.04
N ALA A 17 -49.37 8.46 22.80
CA ALA A 17 -48.60 8.02 21.64
C ALA A 17 -47.46 9.01 21.38
N GLN A 18 -46.41 8.95 22.20
CA GLN A 18 -45.15 9.65 21.94
C GLN A 18 -44.66 9.23 20.55
N SER A 19 -44.54 10.21 19.66
CA SER A 19 -43.93 10.07 18.35
C SER A 19 -42.54 9.48 18.52
N ALA A 20 -42.34 8.25 18.03
CA ALA A 20 -41.02 7.66 17.93
C ALA A 20 -40.22 8.44 16.87
N THR A 21 -39.42 9.41 17.30
CA THR A 21 -38.51 10.13 16.42
C THR A 21 -37.30 9.24 16.15
N SER A 22 -37.18 8.77 14.91
CA SER A 22 -35.98 8.04 14.47
C SER A 22 -34.84 9.03 14.27
N THR A 23 -34.00 9.20 15.29
CA THR A 23 -32.78 10.02 15.18
C THR A 23 -31.70 9.18 14.52
N THR A 24 -31.40 9.47 13.26
CA THR A 24 -30.26 8.89 12.56
C THR A 24 -28.97 9.45 13.16
N THR A 25 -28.22 8.62 13.87
CA THR A 25 -26.87 8.97 14.34
C THR A 25 -25.87 8.63 13.24
N THR A 26 -25.36 9.64 12.56
CA THR A 26 -24.32 9.47 11.54
C THR A 26 -22.97 9.64 12.22
N SER A 27 -22.14 8.59 12.21
CA SER A 27 -20.75 8.68 12.65
C SER A 27 -19.84 8.67 11.43
N THR A 28 -18.92 9.62 11.36
CA THR A 28 -17.83 9.62 10.39
C THR A 28 -16.70 8.73 10.90
N PHE A 29 -16.24 7.79 10.07
CA PHE A 29 -15.06 6.99 10.34
C PHE A 29 -13.95 7.42 9.39
N THR A 30 -12.85 7.94 9.94
CA THR A 30 -11.70 8.37 9.15
C THR A 30 -10.80 7.17 8.87
N VAL A 31 -10.77 6.71 7.62
CA VAL A 31 -9.83 5.69 7.15
C VAL A 31 -8.56 6.38 6.69
N THR A 32 -7.42 6.02 7.28
CA THR A 32 -6.10 6.45 6.80
C THR A 32 -5.30 5.24 6.33
N ALA A 33 -4.58 5.39 5.23
CA ALA A 33 -3.68 4.37 4.70
C ALA A 33 -2.30 5.00 4.50
N ALA A 34 -1.29 4.46 5.18
CA ALA A 34 0.10 4.87 5.02
C ALA A 34 0.82 3.88 4.11
N VAL A 35 1.28 4.34 2.95
CA VAL A 35 2.16 3.54 2.08
C VAL A 35 3.60 3.86 2.47
N ALA A 36 4.28 2.89 3.09
CA ALA A 36 5.70 3.04 3.41
C ALA A 36 6.53 3.08 2.12
N SER A 37 7.54 3.94 2.06
CA SER A 37 8.49 3.94 0.94
C SER A 37 9.41 2.73 1.05
N THR A 38 9.31 1.80 0.12
CA THR A 38 10.10 0.55 0.12
C THR A 38 10.62 0.25 -1.28
N CYS A 39 11.86 -0.25 -1.36
CA CYS A 39 12.47 -0.72 -2.59
C CYS A 39 13.07 -2.11 -2.40
N THR A 40 12.98 -2.95 -3.43
CA THR A 40 13.67 -4.23 -3.52
C THR A 40 14.62 -4.21 -4.70
N ALA A 41 15.84 -4.70 -4.51
CA ALA A 41 16.83 -4.85 -5.56
C ALA A 41 17.08 -6.32 -5.86
N ALA A 42 17.18 -6.65 -7.14
CA ALA A 42 17.56 -7.97 -7.63
C ALA A 42 18.61 -7.81 -8.74
N THR A 43 19.59 -8.71 -8.77
CA THR A 43 20.67 -8.70 -9.74
C THR A 43 20.83 -10.08 -10.37
N SER A 44 21.23 -10.13 -11.64
CA SER A 44 21.70 -11.37 -12.27
C SER A 44 23.23 -11.41 -12.33
N ASN A 45 23.80 -12.61 -12.24
CA ASN A 45 25.23 -12.80 -12.43
C ASN A 45 25.64 -12.42 -13.86
N VAL A 46 26.78 -11.71 -13.97
CA VAL A 46 27.49 -11.52 -15.24
C VAL A 46 28.47 -12.66 -15.40
N GLY A 47 28.17 -13.59 -16.30
CA GLY A 47 29.04 -14.72 -16.61
C GLY A 47 29.70 -14.55 -17.96
N PHE A 48 31.01 -14.31 -17.99
CA PHE A 48 31.77 -14.17 -19.24
C PHE A 48 32.09 -15.51 -19.93
N GLY A 49 31.88 -16.64 -19.24
CA GLY A 49 32.20 -17.96 -19.79
C GLY A 49 33.70 -18.22 -19.93
N ALA A 50 34.07 -19.13 -20.84
CA ALA A 50 35.48 -19.44 -21.10
C ALA A 50 36.17 -18.29 -21.85
N TYR A 51 37.17 -17.68 -21.23
CA TYR A 51 37.92 -16.56 -21.78
C TYR A 51 39.33 -16.98 -22.20
N ASN A 52 39.77 -16.53 -23.39
CA ASN A 52 41.15 -16.65 -23.85
C ASN A 52 41.88 -15.30 -23.71
N PRO A 53 42.81 -15.15 -22.75
CA PRO A 53 43.53 -13.89 -22.53
C PRO A 53 44.46 -13.48 -23.68
N ALA A 54 44.81 -14.40 -24.58
CA ALA A 54 45.67 -14.12 -25.73
C ALA A 54 44.90 -13.66 -26.99
N SER A 55 43.56 -13.62 -26.97
CA SER A 55 42.79 -13.24 -28.16
C SER A 55 42.94 -11.75 -28.53
N GLY A 56 43.35 -10.91 -27.56
CA GLY A 56 43.43 -9.46 -27.73
C GLY A 56 42.05 -8.78 -27.87
N THR A 57 40.96 -9.52 -27.73
CA THR A 57 39.59 -9.01 -27.85
C THR A 57 38.88 -9.06 -26.51
N ALA A 58 38.06 -8.05 -26.22
CA ALA A 58 37.16 -8.09 -25.08
C ALA A 58 36.14 -9.22 -25.24
N ASN A 59 35.80 -9.87 -24.13
CA ASN A 59 34.74 -10.87 -24.07
C ASN A 59 33.63 -10.32 -23.19
N ASP A 60 32.70 -9.60 -23.81
CA ASP A 60 31.65 -8.88 -23.10
C ASP A 60 30.50 -9.82 -22.73
N ALA A 61 29.88 -9.58 -21.58
CA ALA A 61 28.69 -10.29 -21.14
C ALA A 61 27.70 -9.32 -20.50
N THR A 62 26.42 -9.65 -20.59
CA THR A 62 25.33 -8.81 -20.08
C THR A 62 24.76 -9.42 -18.81
N GLY A 63 24.65 -8.61 -17.76
CA GLY A 63 23.80 -8.86 -16.60
C GLY A 63 22.70 -7.81 -16.50
N ALA A 64 21.87 -7.93 -15.46
CA ALA A 64 20.78 -7.00 -15.21
C ALA A 64 20.71 -6.67 -13.72
N ALA A 65 20.37 -5.41 -13.42
CA ALA A 65 19.96 -4.96 -12.11
C ALA A 65 18.52 -4.45 -12.21
N LEU A 66 17.63 -4.99 -11.39
CA LEU A 66 16.23 -4.61 -11.30
C LEU A 66 15.95 -4.01 -9.94
N VAL A 67 15.51 -2.75 -9.92
CA VAL A 67 15.05 -2.06 -8.73
C VAL A 67 13.55 -1.83 -8.87
N THR A 68 12.79 -2.33 -7.90
CA THR A 68 11.34 -2.10 -7.82
C THR A 68 11.05 -1.31 -6.55
N CYS A 69 10.45 -0.13 -6.71
CA CYS A 69 10.13 0.78 -5.62
C CYS A 69 8.65 1.12 -5.59
N THR A 70 8.15 1.51 -4.43
CA THR A 70 6.86 2.19 -4.30
C THR A 70 6.83 3.46 -5.15
N ASN A 71 5.68 3.73 -5.76
CA ASN A 71 5.53 4.86 -6.68
C ASN A 71 5.85 6.19 -6.00
N GLY A 72 6.66 7.03 -6.66
CA GLY A 72 7.09 8.34 -6.14
C GLY A 72 8.25 8.29 -5.15
N SER A 73 8.74 7.11 -4.77
CA SER A 73 9.96 7.00 -3.96
C SER A 73 11.19 7.33 -4.79
N THR A 74 12.05 8.21 -4.27
CA THR A 74 13.38 8.48 -4.84
C THR A 74 14.36 7.37 -4.49
N TYR A 75 15.21 6.98 -5.44
CA TYR A 75 16.23 5.96 -5.24
C TYR A 75 17.49 6.29 -6.05
N THR A 76 18.62 5.75 -5.61
CA THR A 76 19.92 5.86 -6.30
C THR A 76 20.49 4.47 -6.51
N VAL A 77 21.11 4.25 -7.67
CA VAL A 77 21.84 3.01 -7.97
C VAL A 77 23.32 3.36 -8.11
N SER A 78 24.16 2.62 -7.42
CA SER A 78 25.61 2.80 -7.44
C SER A 78 26.27 1.43 -7.51
N LEU A 79 27.36 1.34 -8.26
CA LEU A 79 28.19 0.14 -8.33
C LEU A 79 29.57 0.49 -7.79
N ASP A 80 30.12 -0.38 -6.96
CA ASP A 80 31.51 -0.31 -6.54
C ASP A 80 32.36 -1.33 -7.31
N ALA A 81 33.66 -1.09 -7.38
CA ALA A 81 34.60 -1.92 -8.14
C ALA A 81 35.09 -3.15 -7.35
N GLU A 82 34.53 -3.38 -6.16
CA GLU A 82 34.82 -4.50 -5.27
C GLU A 82 36.35 -4.70 -5.04
N VAL A 83 36.79 -5.91 -4.67
CA VAL A 83 38.16 -6.22 -4.23
C VAL A 83 39.21 -6.20 -5.36
N ASN A 84 38.79 -6.14 -6.63
CA ASN A 84 39.66 -6.14 -7.80
C ASN A 84 39.34 -4.97 -8.72
N ALA A 85 39.39 -3.74 -8.19
CA ALA A 85 39.21 -2.51 -8.95
C ALA A 85 40.29 -2.33 -10.04
N GLY A 86 40.20 -3.10 -11.12
CA GLY A 86 40.89 -2.88 -12.38
C GLY A 86 40.16 -1.76 -13.10
N GLY A 87 40.62 -0.53 -12.85
CA GLY A 87 40.15 0.74 -13.41
C GLY A 87 39.11 0.65 -14.53
N ALA A 88 37.84 0.58 -14.15
CA ALA A 88 36.75 1.06 -15.00
C ALA A 88 36.35 2.43 -14.44
N SER A 89 37.18 3.43 -14.74
CA SER A 89 36.78 4.83 -14.60
C SER A 89 35.95 5.18 -15.83
N VAL A 90 34.68 5.54 -15.62
CA VAL A 90 33.91 6.36 -16.58
C VAL A 90 34.09 7.84 -16.25
#